data_AF-K0IFD0-F1
#
_entry.id   AF-K0IFD0-F1
#
_cell.length_a   1.000
_cell.length_b   1.000
_cell.length_c   1.000
_cell.angle_alpha   90.00
_cell.angle_beta   90.00
_cell.angle_gamma   90.00
#
_symmetry.space_group_name_H-M   'P 1'
#
loop_
_entity.id
_entity.type
_entity.pdbx_description
1 polymer ?
#
loop_
_entity_poly.entity_id
_entity_poly.type
_entity_poly.pdbx_seq_one_letter_code
_entity_poly.pdbx_strand_id
1 'polypeptide(L)'
;MIFYKTAPYGLLCDHWIEDVMSYNKSKLLLNRVSAIRNEPNTEKRLRMLQQLNDSLPNDMRLDMPSLITNAYVRKALDMIEERLLVSA
;
A
#
# COMPACT_ATOMS: atom_id res chain seq x y z
N MET A 1 -27.27 -2.41 2.26
CA MET A 1 -27.36 -1.36 1.23
C MET A 1 -26.79 -0.09 1.85
N ILE A 2 -25.53 0.24 1.57
CA ILE A 2 -24.87 1.40 2.19
C ILE A 2 -25.15 2.60 1.29
N PHE A 3 -25.87 3.58 1.84
CA PHE A 3 -26.21 4.83 1.18
C PHE A 3 -25.01 5.78 1.21
N TYR A 4 -24.46 6.15 0.06
CA TYR A 4 -23.67 7.37 -0.06
C TYR A 4 -24.65 8.53 -0.24
N LYS A 5 -25.01 9.19 0.86
CA LYS A 5 -25.72 10.47 0.79
C LYS A 5 -24.68 11.55 0.50
N THR A 6 -24.75 12.09 -0.71
CA THR A 6 -24.01 13.27 -1.15
C THR A 6 -24.18 14.40 -0.15
N ALA A 7 -23.08 14.82 0.49
CA ALA A 7 -23.04 16.06 1.26
C ALA A 7 -22.56 17.18 0.32
N PRO A 8 -23.21 18.37 0.35
CA PRO A 8 -22.88 19.48 -0.53
C PRO A 8 -21.53 20.08 -0.10
N TYR A 9 -20.71 20.40 -1.10
CA TYR A 9 -19.46 21.11 -0.97
C TYR A 9 -19.69 22.43 -0.21
N GLY A 10 -19.25 22.49 1.05
CA GLY A 10 -19.38 23.71 1.86
C GLY A 10 -19.02 23.47 3.32
N LEU A 11 -17.81 23.88 3.69
CA LEU A 11 -17.37 24.17 5.07
C LEU A 11 -17.32 22.97 6.03
N LEU A 12 -16.43 22.01 5.81
CA LEU A 12 -16.04 21.04 6.85
C LEU A 12 -14.53 20.75 6.80
N CYS A 13 -13.81 21.47 7.67
CA CYS A 13 -12.57 21.10 8.34
C CYS A 13 -11.51 20.33 7.52
N ASP A 14 -10.46 21.05 7.12
CA ASP A 14 -9.23 20.52 6.49
C ASP A 14 -8.48 19.44 7.30
N HIS A 15 -8.91 19.15 8.54
CA HIS A 15 -8.26 18.19 9.43
C HIS A 15 -8.71 16.72 9.25
N TRP A 16 -9.86 16.45 8.63
CA TRP A 16 -10.40 15.08 8.53
C TRP A 16 -10.30 14.45 7.14
N ILE A 17 -9.93 15.23 6.11
CA ILE A 17 -9.79 14.73 4.75
C ILE A 17 -8.50 13.90 4.62
N GLU A 18 -7.43 14.31 5.29
CA GLU A 18 -6.15 13.59 5.26
C GLU A 18 -6.24 12.23 5.95
N ASP A 19 -6.88 12.13 7.11
CA ASP A 19 -7.06 10.88 7.86
C ASP A 19 -7.89 9.83 7.09
N VAL A 20 -9.01 10.22 6.48
CA VAL A 20 -9.85 9.29 5.71
C VAL A 20 -9.16 8.84 4.42
N MET A 21 -8.42 9.74 3.77
CA MET A 21 -7.61 9.42 2.58
C MET A 21 -6.43 8.51 2.94
N SER A 22 -5.78 8.76 4.08
CA SER A 22 -4.68 7.95 4.62
C SER A 22 -5.15 6.53 4.97
N TYR A 23 -6.27 6.41 5.68
CA TYR A 23 -6.86 5.12 6.05
C TYR A 23 -7.22 4.26 4.82
N ASN A 24 -7.83 4.88 3.81
CA ASN A 24 -8.15 4.18 2.55
C ASN A 24 -6.90 3.77 1.78
N LYS A 25 -5.84 4.58 1.82
CA LYS A 25 -4.56 4.30 1.19
C LYS A 25 -3.86 3.13 1.87
N SER A 26 -3.78 3.11 3.20
CA SER A 26 -3.19 2.00 3.97
C SER A 26 -3.93 0.69 3.72
N LYS A 27 -5.28 0.71 3.71
CA LYS A 27 -6.09 -0.46 3.39
C LYS A 27 -5.88 -0.97 1.96
N LEU A 28 -5.74 -0.08 0.99
CA LEU A 28 -5.44 -0.43 -0.40
C LEU A 28 -4.05 -1.06 -0.52
N LEU A 29 -3.05 -0.51 0.18
CA LEU A 29 -1.68 -1.03 0.19
C LEU A 29 -1.61 -2.41 0.84
N LEU A 30 -2.30 -2.64 1.97
CA LEU A 30 -2.41 -3.97 2.60
C LEU A 30 -3.07 -5.01 1.67
N ASN A 31 -4.09 -4.61 0.92
CA ASN A 31 -4.71 -5.49 -0.07
C ASN A 31 -3.74 -5.84 -1.21
N ARG A 32 -2.94 -4.87 -1.68
CA ARG A 32 -1.88 -5.12 -2.67
C ARG A 32 -0.79 -6.05 -2.13
N VAL A 33 -0.35 -5.85 -0.89
CA VAL A 33 0.62 -6.72 -0.21
C VAL A 33 0.11 -8.16 -0.17
N SER A 34 -1.16 -8.35 0.22
CA SER A 34 -1.82 -9.66 0.25
C SER A 34 -1.93 -10.30 -1.15
N ALA A 35 -2.27 -9.50 -2.17
CA ALA A 35 -2.33 -9.98 -3.56
C ALA A 35 -0.96 -10.43 -4.08
N ILE A 36 0.12 -9.70 -3.74
CA ILE A 36 1.49 -10.10 -4.10
C ILE A 36 1.86 -11.40 -3.37
N ARG A 37 1.52 -11.55 -2.09
CA ARG A 37 1.84 -12.75 -1.31
C ARG A 37 1.22 -14.03 -1.90
N ASN A 38 0.01 -13.91 -2.46
CA ASN A 38 -0.76 -15.01 -3.02
C ASN A 38 -0.51 -15.26 -4.52
N GLU A 39 0.29 -14.44 -5.21
CA GLU A 39 0.58 -14.62 -6.64
C GLU A 39 1.56 -15.80 -6.85
N PRO A 40 1.15 -16.88 -7.53
CA PRO A 40 2.00 -18.06 -7.75
C PRO A 40 3.09 -17.83 -8.79
N ASN A 41 2.90 -16.89 -9.73
CA ASN A 41 3.90 -16.59 -10.75
C ASN A 41 4.97 -15.62 -10.20
N THR A 42 6.20 -16.11 -10.06
CA THR A 42 7.33 -15.33 -9.54
C THR A 42 7.57 -14.03 -10.31
N GLU A 43 7.54 -14.05 -11.63
CA GLU A 43 7.77 -12.85 -12.46
C GLU A 43 6.66 -11.81 -12.26
N LYS A 44 5.40 -12.27 -12.26
CA LYS A 44 4.25 -11.39 -12.02
C LYS A 44 4.30 -10.78 -10.62
N ARG A 45 4.70 -11.59 -9.62
CA ARG A 45 4.87 -11.15 -8.25
C ARG A 45 5.95 -10.08 -8.10
N LEU A 46 7.06 -10.20 -8.85
CA LEU A 46 8.12 -9.20 -8.88
C LEU A 46 7.64 -7.87 -9.49
N ARG A 47 6.93 -7.93 -10.62
CA ARG A 47 6.35 -6.72 -11.24
C ARG A 47 5.38 -6.02 -10.31
N MET A 48 4.52 -6.77 -9.62
CA MET A 48 3.57 -6.20 -8.66
C MET A 48 4.29 -5.57 -7.45
N LEU A 49 5.39 -6.18 -6.96
CA LEU A 49 6.21 -5.59 -5.91
C LEU A 49 6.90 -4.30 -6.35
N GLN A 50 7.42 -4.25 -7.59
CA GLN A 50 7.99 -3.02 -8.15
C GLN A 50 6.94 -1.92 -8.26
N GLN A 51 5.77 -2.22 -8.81
CA GLN A 51 4.66 -1.25 -8.90
C GLN A 51 4.20 -0.74 -7.54
N LEU A 52 4.17 -1.63 -6.53
CA LEU A 52 3.90 -1.24 -5.16
C LEU A 52 4.98 -0.29 -4.66
N ASN A 53 6.25 -0.64 -4.86
CA ASN A 53 7.39 0.17 -4.44
C ASN A 53 7.40 1.56 -5.08
N ASP A 54 7.10 1.66 -6.37
CA ASP A 54 7.01 2.94 -7.09
C ASP A 54 5.82 3.79 -6.65
N SER A 55 4.77 3.16 -6.09
CA SER A 55 3.62 3.88 -5.53
C SER A 55 3.87 4.39 -4.10
N LEU A 56 4.96 3.97 -3.44
CA LEU A 56 5.29 4.41 -2.08
C LEU A 56 6.01 5.77 -2.10
N PRO A 57 5.81 6.61 -1.08
CA PRO A 57 6.59 7.83 -0.90
C PRO A 57 8.08 7.50 -0.74
N ASN A 58 8.96 8.41 -1.13
CA ASN A 58 10.41 8.16 -1.20
C ASN A 58 11.01 7.64 0.11
N ASP A 59 10.47 8.06 1.25
CA ASP A 59 10.93 7.65 2.59
C ASP A 59 10.55 6.18 2.92
N MET A 60 9.58 5.62 2.20
CA MET A 60 9.10 4.25 2.32
C MET A 60 9.53 3.34 1.18
N ARG A 61 10.21 3.86 0.15
CA ARG A 61 10.69 3.06 -0.98
C ARG A 61 11.76 2.06 -0.50
N LEU A 62 11.59 0.82 -0.93
CA LEU A 62 12.54 -0.26 -0.76
C LEU A 62 13.64 -0.14 -1.81
N ASP A 63 14.88 -0.34 -1.39
CA ASP A 63 16.02 -0.47 -2.28
C ASP A 63 15.95 -1.84 -2.98
N MET A 64 15.68 -1.86 -4.30
CA MET A 64 15.52 -3.12 -5.02
C MET A 64 16.88 -3.68 -5.47
N PRO A 65 17.29 -4.86 -4.95
CA PRO A 65 18.53 -5.49 -5.39
C PRO A 65 18.40 -6.04 -6.80
N SER A 66 19.54 -6.15 -7.50
CA SER A 66 19.63 -6.72 -8.85
C SER A 66 19.25 -8.21 -8.92
N LEU A 67 19.38 -8.95 -7.82
CA LEU A 67 18.87 -10.32 -7.69
C LEU A 67 17.74 -10.37 -6.66
N ILE A 68 16.51 -10.56 -7.14
CA ILE A 68 15.33 -10.66 -6.27
C ILE A 68 14.95 -12.13 -6.06
N THR A 69 15.09 -12.59 -4.82
CA THR A 69 14.72 -13.95 -4.42
C THR A 69 13.32 -14.01 -3.79
N ASN A 70 12.74 -15.20 -3.70
CA ASN A 70 11.46 -15.39 -3.04
C ASN A 70 11.50 -14.95 -1.55
N ALA A 71 12.64 -15.17 -0.89
CA ALA A 71 12.91 -14.70 0.47
C ALA A 71 12.96 -13.16 0.56
N TYR A 72 13.60 -12.50 -0.41
CA TYR A 72 13.61 -11.05 -0.47
C TYR A 72 12.20 -10.47 -0.59
N VAL A 73 11.37 -11.02 -1.49
CA VAL A 73 9.99 -10.54 -1.68
C VAL A 73 9.18 -10.65 -0.39
N ARG A 74 9.31 -11.76 0.35
CA ARG A 74 8.63 -11.89 1.66
C ARG A 74 9.07 -10.81 2.64
N LYS A 75 10.38 -10.63 2.78
CA LYS A 75 10.95 -9.61 3.68
C LYS A 75 10.52 -8.19 3.27
N ALA A 76 10.52 -7.89 1.98
CA ALA A 76 10.09 -6.63 1.41
C ALA A 76 8.62 -6.33 1.75
N LEU A 77 7.74 -7.31 1.61
CA LEU A 77 6.33 -7.18 1.95
C LEU A 77 6.12 -6.98 3.46
N ASP A 78 6.81 -7.75 4.29
CA ASP A 78 6.72 -7.62 5.75
C ASP A 78 7.22 -6.23 6.22
N MET A 79 8.28 -5.68 5.61
CA MET A 79 8.77 -4.32 5.91
C MET A 79 7.77 -3.22 5.51
N ILE A 80 7.09 -3.39 4.37
CA ILE A 80 6.04 -2.44 3.95
C ILE A 80 4.86 -2.50 4.92
N GLU A 81 4.44 -3.71 5.29
CA GLU A 81 3.35 -3.92 6.24
C GLU A 81 3.67 -3.30 7.61
N GLU A 82 4.86 -3.52 8.16
CA GLU A 82 5.30 -2.93 9.42
C GLU A 82 5.31 -1.40 9.38
N ARG A 83 5.82 -0.79 8.30
CA ARG A 83 5.83 0.67 8.14
C ARG A 83 4.41 1.25 8.05
N LEU A 84 3.49 0.53 7.41
CA LEU A 84 2.08 0.93 7.32
C LEU A 84 1.37 0.84 8.66
N LEU A 85 1.73 -0.13 9.51
CA LEU A 85 1.16 -0.29 10.85
C LEU A 85 1.72 0.71 11.86
N VAL A 86 2.99 1.11 11.72
CA VAL A 86 3.64 2.12 12.58
C VAL A 86 3.22 3.55 12.22
N SER A 87 2.78 3.77 10.98
CA SER A 87 2.32 5.09 10.50
C SER A 87 0.80 5.30 10.63
N ALA A 88 0.09 4.39 11.31
CA ALA A 88 -1.37 4.39 11.50
C ALA A 88 -1.78 4.80 12.91
#